data_AF-A0A2V9DHS4-F1
#
_entry.id   AF-A0A2V9DHS4-F1
#
_cell.length_a   1.000
_cell.length_b   1.000
_cell.length_c   1.000
_cell.angle_alpha   90.00
_cell.angle_beta   90.00
_cell.angle_gamma   90.00
#
_symmetry.space_group_name_H-M   'P 1'
#
loop_
_entity.id
_entity.type
_entity.pdbx_description
1 polymer ?
#
loop_
_entity_poly.entity_id
_entity_poly.type
_entity_poly.pdbx_seq_one_letter_code
_entity_poly.pdbx_strand_id
1 'polypeptide(L)'
;MSIAVNGILTLDAKGDANAVWIFQVGSSLTVNNGAQVLLIGGAKAANVFWAIAASSTIGTNVSFKGSVLAVASNSLGTGSVVEGRMLCQSGAITLLANTVTVPAP
;
A
#
# COMPACT_ATOMS: atom_id res chain seq x y z
N MET A 1 -2.76 7.19 -16.04
CA MET A 1 -1.37 6.77 -15.74
C MET A 1 -1.43 5.72 -14.63
N SER A 2 -0.85 4.54 -14.84
CA SER A 2 -0.67 3.51 -13.81
C SER A 2 0.73 3.62 -13.21
N ILE A 3 0.94 3.04 -12.02
CA ILE A 3 2.25 2.93 -11.37
C ILE A 3 2.50 1.50 -10.92
N ALA A 4 3.77 1.08 -10.95
CA ALA A 4 4.21 -0.20 -10.43
C ALA A 4 5.35 -0.03 -9.41
N VAL A 5 5.32 -0.81 -8.33
CA VAL A 5 6.44 -1.00 -7.41
C VAL A 5 7.09 -2.35 -7.71
N ASN A 6 8.32 -2.33 -8.22
CA ASN A 6 9.02 -3.54 -8.71
C ASN A 6 10.00 -4.16 -7.70
N GLY A 7 10.38 -3.40 -6.66
CA GLY A 7 11.37 -3.81 -5.67
C GLY A 7 11.12 -3.08 -4.37
N ILE A 8 12.15 -2.44 -3.81
CA ILE A 8 12.01 -1.64 -2.58
C ILE A 8 11.67 -0.20 -2.95
N LEU A 9 10.53 0.30 -2.48
CA LEU A 9 10.22 1.71 -2.39
C LEU A 9 10.49 2.18 -0.96
N THR A 10 11.46 3.08 -0.78
CA THR A 10 11.80 3.63 0.53
C THR A 10 11.11 4.98 0.75
N LEU A 11 10.37 5.11 1.84
CA LEU A 11 9.80 6.37 2.33
C LEU A 11 10.61 6.82 3.55
N ASP A 12 11.31 7.93 3.40
CA ASP A 12 12.22 8.47 4.41
C ASP A 12 11.65 9.76 5.00
N ALA A 13 11.29 9.72 6.28
CA ALA A 13 10.80 10.87 7.02
C ALA A 13 11.90 11.92 7.33
N LYS A 14 13.18 11.59 7.12
CA LYS A 14 14.32 12.48 7.41
C LYS A 14 14.32 13.04 8.84
N GLY A 15 13.79 12.28 9.80
CA GLY A 15 13.68 12.65 11.21
C GLY A 15 12.34 13.24 11.61
N ASP A 16 11.44 13.54 10.66
CA ASP A 16 10.10 14.04 10.96
C ASP A 16 9.06 12.91 10.99
N ALA A 17 8.72 12.45 12.20
CA ALA A 17 7.71 11.41 12.40
C ALA A 17 6.28 11.82 11.96
N ASN A 18 6.05 13.10 11.67
CA ASN A 18 4.78 13.61 11.14
C ASN A 18 4.76 13.71 9.61
N ALA A 19 5.86 13.33 8.92
CA ALA A 19 5.89 13.32 7.47
C ALA A 19 4.73 12.47 6.91
N VAL A 20 4.12 12.97 5.83
CA VAL A 20 2.94 12.38 5.17
C VAL A 20 3.26 12.10 3.71
N TRP A 21 2.82 10.94 3.23
CA TRP A 21 2.89 10.56 1.83
C TRP A 21 1.50 10.35 1.26
N ILE A 22 1.21 11.02 0.15
CA ILE A 22 -0.03 10.82 -0.61
C ILE A 22 0.35 10.50 -2.05
N PHE A 23 0.13 9.26 -2.48
CA PHE A 23 0.31 8.82 -3.85
C PHE A 23 -1.03 8.89 -4.57
N GLN A 24 -1.17 9.83 -5.51
CA GLN A 24 -2.35 9.96 -6.36
C GLN A 24 -2.10 9.27 -7.70
N VAL A 25 -2.83 8.18 -7.96
CA VAL A 25 -2.66 7.35 -9.16
C VAL A 25 -3.93 7.41 -9.99
N GLY A 26 -3.84 8.02 -11.18
CA GLY A 26 -5.00 8.22 -12.07
C GLY A 26 -5.50 6.96 -12.78
N SER A 27 -5.02 5.79 -12.42
CA SER A 27 -5.45 4.48 -12.93
C SER A 27 -5.13 3.44 -11.86
N SER A 28 -4.44 2.34 -12.20
CA SER A 28 -4.15 1.24 -11.28
C SER A 28 -2.79 1.35 -10.60
N LEU A 29 -2.71 0.81 -9.38
CA LEU A 29 -1.46 0.53 -8.66
C LEU A 29 -1.16 -0.98 -8.75
N THR A 30 0.05 -1.33 -9.13
CA THR A 30 0.58 -2.70 -9.02
C THR A 30 1.78 -2.72 -8.09
N VAL A 31 1.79 -3.60 -7.10
CA VAL A 31 2.97 -3.89 -6.26
C VAL A 31 3.39 -5.32 -6.59
N ASN A 32 4.51 -5.49 -7.27
CA ASN A 32 4.91 -6.78 -7.81
C ASN A 32 5.33 -7.76 -6.72
N ASN A 33 5.37 -9.05 -7.07
CA ASN A 33 5.70 -10.13 -6.13
C ASN A 33 7.03 -9.87 -5.41
N GLY A 34 7.04 -10.05 -4.09
CA GLY A 34 8.22 -9.85 -3.24
C GLY A 34 8.64 -8.38 -3.05
N ALA A 35 7.93 -7.42 -3.65
CA ALA A 35 8.22 -5.99 -3.46
C ALA A 35 7.96 -5.54 -2.02
N GLN A 36 8.57 -4.40 -1.65
CA GLN A 36 8.51 -3.87 -0.30
C GLN A 36 8.31 -2.35 -0.31
N VAL A 37 7.48 -1.85 0.60
CA VAL A 37 7.45 -0.44 0.98
C VAL A 37 8.18 -0.34 2.32
N LEU A 38 9.36 0.28 2.33
CA LEU A 38 10.22 0.41 3.50
C LEU A 38 10.06 1.80 4.11
N LEU A 39 9.81 1.86 5.42
CA LEU A 39 9.73 3.12 6.17
C LEU A 39 11.02 3.33 6.96
N ILE A 40 11.66 4.48 6.78
CA ILE A 40 12.87 4.86 7.51
C ILE A 40 12.78 6.29 8.04
N GLY A 41 13.74 6.67 8.88
CA GLY A 41 13.89 8.05 9.35
C GLY A 41 12.72 8.54 10.22
N GLY A 42 11.97 7.63 10.85
CA GLY A 42 10.79 7.96 11.66
C GLY A 42 9.45 7.86 10.93
N ALA A 43 9.44 7.44 9.66
CA ALA A 43 8.22 7.31 8.86
C ALA A 43 7.26 6.29 9.48
N LYS A 44 5.96 6.63 9.50
CA LYS A 44 4.88 5.82 10.07
C LYS A 44 3.93 5.35 8.98
N ALA A 45 3.51 4.08 9.02
CA ALA A 45 2.54 3.55 8.06
C ALA A 45 1.18 4.26 8.16
N ALA A 46 0.83 4.80 9.33
CA ALA A 46 -0.36 5.62 9.55
C ALA A 46 -0.41 6.87 8.66
N ASN A 47 0.74 7.37 8.20
CA ASN A 47 0.85 8.60 7.41
C ASN A 47 1.05 8.35 5.91
N VAL A 48 0.89 7.11 5.45
CA VAL A 48 1.06 6.74 4.04
C VAL A 48 -0.29 6.43 3.42
N PHE A 49 -0.63 7.15 2.34
CA PHE A 49 -1.91 7.04 1.65
C PHE A 49 -1.71 6.79 0.16
N TRP A 50 -2.49 5.85 -0.37
CA TRP A 50 -2.51 5.47 -1.78
C TRP A 50 -3.91 5.71 -2.34
N ALA A 51 -4.11 6.84 -3.01
CA ALA A 51 -5.38 7.19 -3.64
C ALA A 51 -5.39 6.71 -5.10
N ILE A 52 -6.15 5.66 -5.36
CA ILE A 52 -6.11 4.91 -6.63
C ILE A 52 -7.44 5.08 -7.36
N ALA A 53 -7.41 5.70 -8.54
CA ALA A 53 -8.62 6.00 -9.32
C ALA A 53 -9.27 4.76 -9.96
N ALA A 54 -8.55 3.63 -10.04
CA ALA A 54 -9.09 2.35 -10.48
C ALA A 54 -8.93 1.30 -9.36
N SER A 55 -8.16 0.24 -9.60
CA SER A 55 -7.91 -0.85 -8.66
C SER A 55 -6.46 -0.92 -8.23
N SER A 56 -6.20 -1.53 -7.07
CA SER A 56 -4.85 -1.95 -6.68
C SER A 56 -4.67 -3.46 -6.78
N THR A 57 -3.47 -3.88 -7.16
CA THR A 57 -3.02 -5.28 -7.13
C THR A 57 -1.72 -5.36 -6.37
N ILE A 58 -1.76 -6.01 -5.21
CA ILE A 58 -0.60 -6.35 -4.41
C ILE A 58 -0.27 -7.81 -4.72
N GLY A 59 0.95 -8.08 -5.17
CA GLY A 59 1.43 -9.41 -5.54
C GLY A 59 1.56 -10.36 -4.34
N THR A 60 2.26 -11.48 -4.55
CA THR A 60 2.56 -12.46 -3.50
C THR A 60 3.75 -12.02 -2.65
N ASN A 61 3.77 -12.41 -1.37
CA ASN A 61 4.87 -12.16 -0.44
C ASN A 61 5.35 -10.69 -0.38
N VAL A 62 4.45 -9.73 -0.53
CA VAL A 62 4.74 -8.29 -0.45
C VAL A 62 4.74 -7.84 1.01
N SER A 63 5.67 -6.96 1.37
CA SER A 63 5.60 -6.17 2.61
C SER A 63 5.12 -4.76 2.29
N PHE A 64 3.84 -4.49 2.54
CA PHE A 64 3.19 -3.24 2.14
C PHE A 64 2.93 -2.32 3.34
N LYS A 65 3.05 -1.00 3.12
CA LYS A 65 2.83 0.03 4.13
C LYS A 65 1.86 1.08 3.62
N GLY A 66 0.91 1.46 4.47
CA GLY A 66 -0.04 2.54 4.22
C GLY A 66 -1.46 2.10 3.90
N SER A 67 -2.35 3.08 3.81
CA SER A 67 -3.76 2.88 3.55
C SER A 67 -4.06 3.04 2.06
N VAL A 68 -4.63 2.02 1.43
CA VAL A 68 -5.10 2.07 0.05
C VAL A 68 -6.56 2.48 0.01
N LEU A 69 -6.87 3.51 -0.78
CA LEU A 69 -8.21 3.97 -1.12
C LEU A 69 -8.40 3.81 -2.63
N ALA A 70 -8.91 2.65 -3.03
CA ALA A 70 -9.22 2.35 -4.43
C ALA A 70 -10.67 2.75 -4.77
N VAL A 71 -10.92 3.23 -5.99
CA VAL A 71 -12.30 3.43 -6.45
C VAL A 71 -12.97 2.07 -6.68
N ALA A 72 -12.31 1.18 -7.40
CA ALA A 72 -12.88 -0.12 -7.78
C ALA A 72 -12.54 -1.21 -6.77
N SER A 73 -11.40 -1.91 -6.90
CA SER A 73 -11.10 -3.10 -6.08
C SER A 73 -9.66 -3.12 -5.55
N ASN A 74 -9.42 -3.96 -4.55
CA ASN A 74 -8.08 -4.29 -4.07
C ASN A 74 -7.89 -5.82 -4.09
N SER A 75 -6.81 -6.30 -4.68
CA SER A 75 -6.45 -7.72 -4.68
C SER A 75 -5.08 -7.93 -4.06
N LEU A 76 -4.98 -8.89 -3.14
CA LEU A 76 -3.72 -9.26 -2.49
C LEU A 76 -3.38 -10.72 -2.79
N GLY A 77 -2.20 -10.93 -3.37
CA GLY A 77 -1.63 -12.25 -3.61
C GLY A 77 -1.24 -12.94 -2.30
N THR A 78 -1.01 -14.25 -2.39
CA THR A 78 -0.74 -15.12 -1.25
C THR A 78 0.39 -14.61 -0.35
N GLY A 79 0.16 -14.61 0.96
CA GLY A 79 1.21 -14.42 1.98
C GLY A 79 1.69 -12.98 2.16
N SER A 80 1.12 -12.01 1.43
CA SER A 80 1.47 -10.60 1.61
C SER A 80 1.02 -10.06 2.97
N VAL A 81 1.85 -9.19 3.54
CA VAL A 81 1.65 -8.54 4.84
C VAL A 81 1.45 -7.05 4.62
N VAL A 82 0.37 -6.51 5.18
CA VAL A 82 0.01 -5.09 5.10
C VAL A 82 -0.01 -4.50 6.50
N GLU A 83 0.81 -3.48 6.73
CA GLU A 83 0.62 -2.55 7.84
C GLU A 83 -0.09 -1.31 7.29
N GLY A 84 -1.41 -1.25 7.47
CA GLY A 84 -2.23 -0.33 6.71
C GLY A 84 -3.71 -0.65 6.75
N ARG A 85 -4.42 -0.17 5.72
CA ARG A 85 -5.85 -0.40 5.51
C ARG A 85 -6.09 -0.67 4.03
N MET A 86 -6.93 -1.64 3.72
CA MET A 86 -7.40 -1.87 2.35
C MET A 86 -8.84 -1.37 2.27
N LEU A 87 -9.08 -0.32 1.49
CA LEU A 87 -10.40 0.31 1.35
C LEU A 87 -10.73 0.41 -0.14
N CYS A 88 -11.99 0.14 -0.51
CA CYS A 88 -12.49 0.37 -1.85
C CYS A 88 -13.92 0.95 -1.84
N GLN A 89 -14.28 1.73 -2.86
CA GLN A 89 -15.58 2.39 -2.89
C GLN A 89 -16.70 1.51 -3.46
N SER A 90 -16.46 0.78 -4.55
CA SER A 90 -17.53 0.08 -5.26
C SER A 90 -17.29 -1.40 -5.57
N GLY A 91 -16.05 -1.89 -5.47
CA GLY A 91 -15.70 -3.27 -5.77
C GLY A 91 -15.42 -4.10 -4.52
N ALA A 92 -14.68 -5.20 -4.72
CA ALA A 92 -14.34 -6.15 -3.68
C ALA A 92 -12.88 -6.00 -3.20
N ILE A 93 -12.63 -6.51 -2.00
CA ILE A 93 -11.29 -6.74 -1.47
C ILE A 93 -11.06 -8.24 -1.42
N THR A 94 -10.08 -8.73 -2.18
CA THR A 94 -9.73 -10.15 -2.23
C THR A 94 -8.42 -10.40 -1.46
N LEU A 95 -8.47 -11.32 -0.50
CA LEU A 95 -7.34 -11.72 0.32
C LEU A 95 -7.03 -13.22 0.12
N LEU A 96 -5.76 -13.54 -0.03
CA LEU A 96 -5.22 -14.90 -0.10
C LEU A 96 -4.20 -15.09 1.03
N ALA A 97 -4.63 -15.66 2.16
CA ALA A 97 -3.75 -15.93 3.30
C ALA A 97 -2.86 -14.73 3.71
N ASN A 98 -3.46 -13.54 3.82
CA ASN A 98 -2.75 -12.30 4.13
C ASN A 98 -2.85 -11.94 5.61
N THR A 99 -1.85 -11.21 6.10
CA THR A 99 -1.93 -10.48 7.38
C THR A 99 -2.16 -9.01 7.09
N VAL A 100 -3.25 -8.44 7.59
CA VAL A 100 -3.55 -7.01 7.48
C VAL A 100 -3.71 -6.44 8.89
N THR A 101 -2.85 -5.51 9.27
CA THR A 101 -2.82 -4.90 10.60
C THR A 101 -3.04 -3.40 10.47
N VAL A 102 -4.00 -2.89 11.24
CA VAL A 102 -4.25 -1.45 11.35
C VAL A 102 -3.03 -0.79 12.02
N PRO A 103 -2.43 0.27 11.42
CA PRO A 103 -1.30 0.96 12.03
C PRO A 103 -1.66 1.53 13.40
N ALA A 104 -0.70 1.50 14.33
CA ALA A 104 -0.81 2.20 15.59
C ALA A 104 -0.93 3.74 15.36
N PRO A 105 -1.54 4.48 16.30
CA PRO A 105 -1.59 5.94 16.26
C PRO A 105 -0.20 6.61 16.21
#